data_AF-V6K5F0-F1
#
_entry.id   AF-V6K5F0-F1
#
_cell.length_a   1.000
_cell.length_b   1.000
_cell.length_c   1.000
_cell.angle_alpha   90.00
_cell.angle_beta   90.00
_cell.angle_gamma   90.00
#
_symmetry.space_group_name_H-M   'P 1'
#
loop_
_entity.id
_entity.type
_entity.pdbx_description
1 polymer ?
#
loop_
_entity_poly.entity_id
_entity_poly.type
_entity_poly.pdbx_seq_one_letter_code
_entity_poly.pdbx_strand_id
1 'polypeptide(L)'
;MHTMAPNPLTVWQIATEHGISEDQAATAVTWASHMTVHAWEAYADRFGLVIEDGDAMEAWFRSLGPGASRAVIDEAVTAVIGAENVLAEVYRQRDAEQARGRSRRPMRTNRPRVQIR
;
A
#
# COMPACT_ATOMS: atom_id res chain seq x y z
N MET A 1 -3.74 -20.09 -7.87
CA MET A 1 -4.73 -19.33 -7.07
C MET A 1 -5.02 -18.06 -7.86
N HIS A 2 -6.16 -17.96 -8.54
CA HIS A 2 -6.53 -16.75 -9.27
C HIS A 2 -7.10 -15.77 -8.25
N THR A 3 -6.37 -14.69 -7.94
CA THR A 3 -6.93 -13.58 -7.16
C THR A 3 -8.07 -13.01 -7.99
N MET A 4 -9.33 -13.17 -7.54
CA MET A 4 -10.44 -12.50 -8.21
C MET A 4 -10.16 -10.99 -8.13
N ALA A 5 -10.21 -10.32 -9.29
CA ALA A 5 -10.07 -8.88 -9.32
C ALA A 5 -11.16 -8.26 -8.41
N PRO A 6 -10.83 -7.22 -7.61
CA PRO A 6 -11.82 -6.49 -6.83
C PRO A 6 -13.00 -6.06 -7.71
N ASN A 7 -14.21 -6.08 -7.16
CA ASN A 7 -15.39 -5.62 -7.88
C ASN A 7 -15.17 -4.16 -8.36
N PRO A 8 -15.23 -3.89 -9.67
CA PRO A 8 -14.90 -2.57 -10.20
C PRO A 8 -15.81 -1.46 -9.67
N LEU A 9 -17.08 -1.75 -9.35
CA LEU A 9 -17.98 -0.78 -8.75
C LEU A 9 -17.56 -0.41 -7.32
N THR A 10 -17.11 -1.40 -6.54
CA THR A 10 -16.61 -1.19 -5.18
C THR A 10 -15.33 -0.36 -5.21
N VAL A 11 -14.42 -0.64 -6.13
CA VAL A 11 -13.18 0.13 -6.32
C VAL A 11 -13.49 1.59 -6.63
N TRP A 12 -14.37 1.84 -7.61
CA TRP A 12 -14.75 3.19 -8.00
C TRP A 12 -15.42 3.96 -6.85
N GLN A 13 -16.31 3.30 -6.09
CA GLN A 13 -16.98 3.90 -4.95
C GLN A 13 -15.96 4.31 -3.86
N ILE A 14 -15.05 3.41 -3.50
CA ILE A 14 -14.00 3.70 -2.50
C ILE A 14 -13.09 4.83 -2.98
N ALA A 15 -12.67 4.80 -4.24
CA ALA A 15 -11.85 5.85 -4.84
C ALA A 15 -12.51 7.22 -4.71
N THR A 16 -13.81 7.29 -5.01
CA THR A 16 -14.60 8.54 -4.95
C THR A 16 -14.79 9.02 -3.52
N GLU A 17 -15.14 8.13 -2.58
CA GLU A 17 -15.41 8.49 -1.19
C GLU A 17 -14.17 8.95 -0.44
N HIS A 18 -13.00 8.36 -0.75
CA HIS A 18 -11.73 8.66 -0.08
C HIS A 18 -10.84 9.65 -0.84
N GLY A 19 -11.23 10.04 -2.05
CA GLY A 19 -10.44 10.95 -2.89
C GLY A 19 -9.09 10.36 -3.32
N ILE A 20 -9.04 9.05 -3.54
CA ILE A 20 -7.84 8.30 -3.96
C ILE A 20 -7.97 7.79 -5.39
N SER A 21 -6.87 7.35 -5.99
CA SER A 21 -6.89 6.71 -7.31
C SER A 21 -7.54 5.33 -7.26
N GLU A 22 -8.02 4.85 -8.42
CA GLU A 22 -8.60 3.51 -8.54
C GLU A 22 -7.59 2.40 -8.21
N ASP A 23 -6.30 2.60 -8.50
CA ASP A 23 -5.24 1.64 -8.17
C ASP A 23 -4.99 1.54 -6.67
N GLN A 24 -4.97 2.69 -5.98
CA GLN A 24 -4.92 2.74 -4.51
C GLN A 24 -6.17 2.10 -3.90
N ALA A 25 -7.36 2.38 -4.45
CA ALA A 25 -8.61 1.80 -3.97
C ALA A 25 -8.65 0.27 -4.19
N ALA A 26 -8.20 -0.22 -5.34
CA ALA A 26 -8.10 -1.65 -5.62
C ALA A 26 -7.13 -2.33 -4.63
N THR A 27 -5.98 -1.72 -4.41
CA THR A 27 -4.99 -2.19 -3.42
C THR A 27 -5.59 -2.20 -2.01
N ALA A 28 -6.33 -1.17 -1.62
CA ALA A 28 -7.00 -1.08 -0.32
C ALA A 28 -8.05 -2.19 -0.15
N VAL A 29 -8.84 -2.51 -1.18
CA VAL A 29 -9.82 -3.63 -1.13
C VAL A 29 -9.12 -4.97 -0.93
N THR A 30 -8.01 -5.21 -1.65
CA THR A 30 -7.22 -6.43 -1.46
C THR A 30 -6.63 -6.49 -0.06
N TRP A 31 -6.10 -5.38 0.44
CA TRP A 31 -5.53 -5.31 1.78
C TRP A 31 -6.57 -5.52 2.88
N ALA A 32 -7.76 -4.91 2.75
CA ALA A 32 -8.90 -5.13 3.63
C ALA A 32 -9.33 -6.61 3.68
N SER A 33 -9.30 -7.28 2.53
CA SER A 33 -9.57 -8.73 2.44
C SER A 33 -8.54 -9.53 3.23
N HIS A 34 -7.24 -9.24 3.05
CA HIS A 34 -6.17 -9.91 3.81
C HIS A 34 -6.28 -9.66 5.31
N MET A 35 -6.56 -8.43 5.74
CA MET A 35 -6.77 -8.09 7.15
C MET A 35 -7.92 -8.89 7.76
N THR A 36 -9.01 -9.04 7.02
CA THR A 36 -10.19 -9.80 7.48
C THR A 36 -9.85 -11.29 7.63
N VAL A 37 -9.17 -11.87 6.64
CA VAL A 37 -8.74 -13.29 6.69
C VAL A 37 -7.78 -13.53 7.85
N HIS A 38 -6.76 -12.69 8.04
CA HIS A 38 -5.84 -12.83 9.16
C HIS A 38 -6.51 -12.66 10.52
N ALA A 39 -7.46 -11.73 10.64
CA ALA A 39 -8.22 -11.57 11.86
C ALA A 39 -9.11 -12.79 12.15
N TRP A 40 -9.67 -13.41 11.11
CA TRP A 40 -10.41 -14.67 11.22
C TRP A 40 -9.51 -15.82 11.65
N GLU A 41 -8.34 -16.01 11.03
CA GLU A 41 -7.37 -17.05 11.41
C GLU A 41 -7.07 -17.01 12.91
N ALA A 42 -6.74 -15.82 13.43
CA ALA A 42 -6.46 -15.63 14.85
C ALA A 42 -7.67 -15.91 15.76
N TYR A 43 -8.88 -15.58 15.29
CA TYR A 43 -10.12 -15.86 16.01
C TYR A 43 -10.41 -17.37 16.01
N ALA A 44 -10.35 -18.02 14.85
CA ALA A 44 -10.61 -19.44 14.69
C ALA A 44 -9.66 -20.29 15.53
N ASP A 45 -8.35 -19.98 15.51
CA ASP A 45 -7.34 -20.64 16.35
C ASP A 45 -7.67 -20.54 17.84
N ARG A 46 -8.11 -19.37 18.30
CA ARG A 46 -8.42 -19.12 19.70
C ARG A 46 -9.63 -19.94 20.19
N PHE A 47 -10.60 -20.19 19.30
CA PHE A 47 -11.85 -20.86 19.64
C PHE A 47 -11.92 -22.32 19.13
N GLY A 48 -10.85 -22.82 18.51
CA GLY A 48 -10.79 -24.17 17.94
C GLY A 48 -11.74 -24.36 16.77
N LEU A 49 -11.99 -23.32 15.98
CA LEU A 49 -12.82 -23.35 14.77
C LEU A 49 -11.97 -23.73 13.55
N VAL A 50 -12.63 -24.15 12.47
CA VAL A 50 -11.98 -24.46 11.20
C VAL A 50 -11.67 -23.15 10.47
N ILE A 51 -10.40 -22.90 10.16
CA ILE A 51 -9.94 -21.66 9.51
C ILE A 51 -10.51 -21.52 8.10
N GLU A 52 -10.66 -22.63 7.38
CA GLU A 52 -11.15 -22.65 6.00
C GLU A 52 -12.68 -22.58 5.91
N ASP A 53 -13.39 -22.54 7.03
CA ASP A 53 -14.84 -22.42 7.07
C ASP A 53 -15.27 -20.98 6.73
N GLY A 54 -15.51 -20.75 5.43
CA GLY A 54 -15.94 -19.47 4.91
C GLY A 54 -17.29 -19.00 5.43
N ASP A 55 -18.21 -19.92 5.75
CA ASP A 55 -19.53 -19.58 6.28
C ASP A 55 -19.40 -19.12 7.74
N ALA A 56 -18.54 -19.79 8.52
CA ALA A 56 -18.23 -19.37 9.89
C ALA A 56 -17.49 -18.02 9.92
N MET A 57 -16.54 -17.81 9.00
CA MET A 57 -15.87 -16.52 8.83
C MET A 57 -16.87 -15.41 8.50
N GLU A 58 -17.78 -15.65 7.55
CA GLU A 58 -18.78 -14.66 7.17
C GLU A 58 -19.75 -14.36 8.32
N ALA A 59 -20.22 -15.39 9.04
CA ALA A 59 -21.08 -15.22 10.21
C ALA A 59 -20.37 -14.43 11.32
N TRP A 60 -19.11 -14.75 11.59
CA TRP A 60 -18.27 -14.01 12.53
C TRP A 60 -18.13 -12.55 12.10
N PHE A 61 -17.80 -12.29 10.83
CA PHE A 61 -17.62 -10.94 10.34
C PHE A 61 -18.91 -10.11 10.41
N ARG A 62 -20.06 -10.70 10.06
CA ARG A 62 -21.37 -10.06 10.23
C ARG A 62 -21.72 -9.78 11.70
N SER A 63 -21.24 -10.60 12.63
CA SER A 63 -21.47 -10.40 14.06
C SER A 63 -20.75 -9.17 14.65
N LEU A 64 -19.71 -8.67 13.96
CA LEU A 64 -18.99 -7.43 14.35
C LEU A 64 -19.83 -6.16 14.13
N GLY A 65 -20.97 -6.29 13.44
CA GLY A 65 -21.92 -5.21 13.20
C GLY A 65 -21.72 -4.50 11.85
N PRO A 66 -22.69 -3.64 11.47
CA PRO A 66 -22.77 -3.08 10.12
C PRO A 66 -21.63 -2.11 9.76
N GLY A 67 -20.92 -1.58 10.76
CA GLY A 67 -19.78 -0.68 10.56
C GLY A 67 -18.44 -1.38 10.35
N ALA A 68 -18.34 -2.69 10.62
CA ALA A 68 -17.07 -3.41 10.61
C ALA A 68 -16.42 -3.43 9.21
N SER A 69 -17.20 -3.74 8.18
CA SER A 69 -16.73 -3.71 6.78
C SER A 69 -16.16 -2.35 6.40
N ARG A 70 -16.82 -1.26 6.84
CA ARG A 70 -16.36 0.08 6.53
C ARG A 70 -15.07 0.41 7.26
N ALA A 71 -14.99 0.11 8.56
CA ALA A 71 -13.80 0.37 9.36
C ALA A 71 -12.55 -0.34 8.82
N VAL A 72 -12.69 -1.61 8.37
CA VAL A 72 -11.56 -2.35 7.78
C VAL A 72 -11.11 -1.72 6.46
N ILE A 73 -12.04 -1.24 5.63
CA ILE A 73 -11.71 -0.53 4.40
C ILE A 73 -11.01 0.80 4.70
N ASP A 74 -11.50 1.58 5.67
CA ASP A 74 -10.91 2.88 6.03
C ASP A 74 -9.48 2.72 6.57
N GLU A 75 -9.24 1.69 7.37
CA GLU A 75 -7.90 1.33 7.85
C GLU A 75 -6.99 0.90 6.69
N ALA A 76 -7.50 0.10 5.75
CA ALA A 76 -6.74 -0.32 4.58
C ALA A 76 -6.38 0.86 3.66
N VAL A 77 -7.30 1.81 3.46
CA VAL A 77 -7.03 3.04 2.71
C VAL A 77 -5.93 3.86 3.40
N THR A 78 -6.02 4.01 4.72
CA THR A 78 -5.01 4.74 5.52
C THR A 78 -3.63 4.09 5.37
N ALA A 79 -3.57 2.75 5.44
CA ALA A 79 -2.33 2.01 5.26
C ALA A 79 -1.73 2.18 3.86
N VAL A 80 -2.55 2.14 2.80
CA VAL A 80 -2.10 2.33 1.41
C VAL A 80 -1.53 3.74 1.20
N ILE A 81 -2.25 4.78 1.64
CA ILE A 81 -1.79 6.16 1.55
C ILE A 81 -0.47 6.34 2.34
N GLY A 82 -0.40 5.75 3.53
CA GLY A 82 0.80 5.76 4.37
C GLY A 82 2.00 5.11 3.68
N ALA A 83 1.81 3.92 3.09
CA ALA A 83 2.85 3.18 2.39
C ALA A 83 3.41 3.96 1.19
N GLU A 84 2.55 4.59 0.39
CA GLU A 84 2.98 5.40 -0.74
C GLU A 84 3.75 6.65 -0.32
N ASN A 85 3.33 7.31 0.77
CA ASN A 85 4.06 8.45 1.31
C ASN A 85 5.48 8.05 1.77
N VAL A 86 5.61 6.88 2.40
CA VAL A 86 6.91 6.33 2.81
C VAL A 86 7.76 6.01 1.58
N LEU A 87 7.19 5.35 0.56
CA LEU A 87 7.88 5.04 -0.69
C LEU A 87 8.36 6.32 -1.40
N ALA A 88 7.50 7.32 -1.53
CA ALA A 88 7.84 8.60 -2.12
C ALA A 88 9.01 9.28 -1.38
N GLU A 89 9.03 9.22 -0.04
CA GLU A 89 10.13 9.75 0.74
C GLU A 89 11.44 8.99 0.52
N VAL A 90 11.39 7.65 0.49
CA VAL A 90 12.56 6.81 0.18
C VAL A 90 13.14 7.15 -1.19
N TYR A 91 12.28 7.34 -2.21
CA TYR A 91 12.74 7.73 -3.55
C TYR A 91 13.35 9.13 -3.57
N ARG A 92 12.75 10.13 -2.88
CA ARG A 92 13.32 11.48 -2.76
C ARG A 92 14.70 11.47 -2.12
N GLN A 93 14.88 10.69 -1.04
CA GLN A 93 16.17 10.56 -0.36
C GLN A 93 17.23 9.94 -1.28
N ARG A 94 16.87 8.86 -1.99
CA ARG A 94 17.76 8.21 -2.95
C ARG A 94 18.18 9.13 -4.10
N ASP A 95 17.24 9.90 -4.65
CA ASP A 95 17.52 10.84 -5.73
C ASP A 95 18.43 11.99 -5.25
N ALA A 96 18.22 12.49 -4.03
CA ALA A 96 19.06 13.50 -3.41
C ALA A 96 20.50 13.00 -3.17
N GLU A 97 20.66 11.76 -2.71
CA GLU A 97 21.96 11.12 -2.55
C GLU A 97 22.68 10.93 -3.90
N GLN A 98 21.95 10.49 -4.93
CA GLN A 98 22.49 10.29 -6.27
C GLN A 98 22.90 11.62 -6.93
N ALA A 99 22.14 12.69 -6.72
CA ALA A 99 22.49 14.04 -7.16
C ALA A 99 23.77 14.57 -6.47
N ARG A 100 23.92 14.36 -5.16
CA ARG A 100 25.13 14.70 -4.40
C ARG A 100 26.35 13.90 -4.86
N GLY A 101 26.17 12.62 -5.19
CA GLY A 101 27.22 11.77 -5.77
C GLY A 101 27.68 12.22 -7.16
N ARG A 102 26.75 12.70 -8.01
CA ARG A 102 27.07 13.24 -9.35
C ARG A 102 27.77 14.60 -9.30
N SER A 103 27.44 15.46 -8.35
CA SER A 103 28.03 16.81 -8.22
C SER A 103 29.51 16.79 -7.80
N ARG A 104 29.99 15.70 -7.19
CA ARG A 104 31.38 15.53 -6.73
C ARG A 104 32.39 15.07 -7.79
N ARG A 105 32.04 15.04 -9.09
CA ARG A 105 33.05 14.85 -10.13
C ARG A 105 33.69 16.22 -10.46
N PRO A 106 34.93 16.50 -10.03
CA PRO A 106 35.61 17.71 -10.46
C PRO A 106 35.70 17.67 -11.98
N MET A 107 35.03 18.62 -12.64
CA MET A 107 35.14 18.81 -14.07
C MET A 107 36.59 19.17 -14.37
N ARG A 108 37.36 18.20 -14.84
CA ARG A 108 38.78 18.36 -15.16
C ARG A 108 38.90 19.22 -16.41
N THR A 109 38.83 20.54 -16.25
CA THR A 109 39.10 21.48 -17.34
C THR A 109 40.61 21.45 -17.60
N ASN A 110 41.05 20.62 -18.54
CA ASN A 110 42.37 20.72 -19.13
C ASN A 110 42.46 22.05 -19.89
N ARG A 111 42.74 23.15 -19.18
CA ARG A 111 43.13 24.41 -19.82
C ARG A 111 44.61 24.33 -20.18
N PRO A 112 44.99 24.38 -21.47
CA PRO A 112 46.38 24.51 -21.85
C PRO A 112 46.92 25.86 -21.35
N ARG A 113 47.97 25.82 -20.53
CA ARG A 113 48.72 27.02 -20.15
C ARG A 113 49.61 27.42 -21.33
N VAL A 114 49.12 28.33 -22.15
CA VAL A 114 49.93 28.97 -23.20
C VAL A 114 50.76 30.07 -22.51
N GLN A 115 52.05 29.82 -22.32
CA GLN A 115 53.00 30.89 -22.01
C GLN A 115 53.40 31.55 -23.33
N ILE A 116 52.96 32.81 -23.49
CA ILE A 116 53.45 33.68 -24.56
C ILE A 116 54.77 34.27 -24.05
N ARG A 117 55.86 34.04 -24.79
CA ARG A 117 57.18 34.66 -24.58
C ARG A 117 57.23 36.03 -25.23
#